data_AF-A0A0X3VVI8-F1
#
_entry.id   AF-A0A0X3VVI8-F1
#
_cell.length_a   1.000
_cell.length_b   1.000
_cell.length_c   1.000
_cell.angle_alpha   90.00
_cell.angle_beta   90.00
_cell.angle_gamma   90.00
#
_symmetry.space_group_name_H-M   'P 1'
#
loop_
_entity.id
_entity.type
_entity.pdbx_description
1 polymer ?
#
loop_
_entity_poly.entity_id
_entity_poly.type
_entity_poly.pdbx_seq_one_letter_code
_entity_poly.pdbx_strand_id
1 'polypeptide(L)' 'MSGTARPGDPDRETANRETANGETVNRETVNRRTADPAPAEPEGGESACWLDRVCADCGAIQDTAPFARCARCGAPRE' A
#
# COMPACT_ATOMS: atom_id res chain seq x y z
N MET A 1 28.48 15.24 -54.88
CA MET A 1 29.61 15.51 -53.97
C MET A 1 29.25 16.69 -53.07
N SER A 2 28.53 16.43 -51.98
CA SER A 2 28.23 17.45 -50.96
C SER A 2 28.33 16.76 -49.61
N GLY A 3 29.45 16.99 -48.92
CA GLY A 3 29.81 16.34 -47.66
C GLY A 3 28.92 16.79 -46.51
N THR A 4 28.67 15.83 -45.63
CA THR A 4 27.87 15.92 -44.41
C THR A 4 28.50 16.86 -43.37
N ALA A 5 27.63 17.47 -42.57
CA ALA A 5 27.95 18.42 -41.51
C ALA A 5 29.01 17.88 -40.53
N ARG A 6 29.91 18.77 -40.08
CA ARG A 6 30.89 18.49 -39.03
C ARG A 6 30.21 18.53 -37.66
N PRO A 7 30.36 17.50 -36.81
CA PRO A 7 29.99 17.58 -35.41
C PRO A 7 31.14 18.16 -34.60
N GLY A 8 30.85 19.15 -33.75
CA GLY A 8 31.80 19.72 -32.81
C GLY A 8 31.08 20.57 -31.77
N ASP A 9 30.83 20.00 -30.61
CA ASP A 9 30.33 20.62 -29.38
C ASP A 9 30.88 19.79 -28.20
N PRO A 10 31.00 20.31 -26.98
CA PRO A 10 31.63 21.54 -26.54
C PRO A 10 32.90 21.24 -25.71
N ASP A 11 33.60 22.31 -25.33
CA ASP A 11 34.75 22.31 -24.44
C ASP A 11 34.44 21.60 -23.10
N ARG A 12 35.20 20.55 -22.82
CA ARG A 12 35.12 19.75 -21.61
C ARG A 12 35.96 20.43 -20.52
N GLU A 13 35.56 21.63 -20.10
CA GLU A 13 36.13 22.23 -18.90
C GLU A 13 35.57 21.51 -17.67
N THR A 14 36.34 20.56 -17.17
CA THR A 14 36.14 19.91 -15.88
C THR A 14 36.31 20.93 -14.75
N ALA A 15 35.28 21.73 -14.49
CA ALA A 15 35.12 22.46 -13.24
C ALA A 15 34.66 21.47 -12.15
N ASN A 16 35.58 20.60 -11.75
CA ASN A 16 35.50 19.94 -10.47
C ASN A 16 35.85 20.98 -9.40
N ARG A 17 34.82 21.58 -8.78
CA ARG A 17 34.93 22.06 -7.41
C ARG A 17 33.56 22.17 -6.74
N GLU A 18 33.46 21.38 -5.68
CA GLU A 18 32.64 21.62 -4.50
C GLU A 18 31.14 21.34 -4.64
N THR A 19 30.82 20.04 -4.52
CA THR A 19 29.61 19.62 -3.82
C THR A 19 29.63 20.18 -2.40
N ALA A 20 29.14 21.40 -2.24
CA ALA A 20 28.64 21.88 -0.97
C ALA A 20 27.45 20.97 -0.63
N ASN A 21 27.69 20.00 0.25
CA ASN A 21 26.67 19.24 0.93
C ASN A 21 25.88 20.23 1.80
N GLY A 22 24.99 20.98 1.17
CA GLY A 22 24.09 21.94 1.79
C GLY A 22 22.86 21.24 2.32
N GLU A 23 23.03 20.25 3.18
CA GLU A 23 21.93 19.73 3.99
C GLU A 23 21.93 20.50 5.31
N THR A 24 21.52 21.77 5.25
CA THR A 24 21.14 22.49 6.46
C THR A 24 19.76 21.97 6.87
N VAL A 25 19.75 20.85 7.59
CA VAL A 25 18.55 20.35 8.26
C VAL A 25 18.07 21.45 9.21
N ASN A 26 16.94 22.07 8.86
CA ASN A 26 16.38 23.18 9.62
C ASN A 26 16.05 22.70 11.04
N ARG A 27 16.56 23.39 12.06
CA ARG A 27 16.40 23.06 13.50
C ARG A 27 14.93 23.00 13.93
N GLU A 28 14.00 23.53 13.15
CA GLU A 28 12.55 23.34 13.36
C GLU A 28 12.09 21.88 13.22
N THR A 29 12.77 21.06 12.42
CA THR A 29 12.45 19.62 12.28
C THR A 29 12.83 18.78 13.51
N VAL A 30 13.54 19.36 14.47
CA VAL A 30 13.81 18.75 15.79
C VAL A 30 12.66 19.02 16.78
N ASN A 31 11.52 19.60 16.37
CA ASN A 31 10.27 19.49 17.14
C ASN A 31 9.59 18.12 16.93
N ARG A 32 10.40 17.06 17.08
CA ARG A 32 9.98 15.75 17.54
C ARG A 32 9.44 15.90 18.96
N ARG A 33 8.22 16.42 19.11
CA ARG A 33 7.32 15.87 20.11
C ARG A 33 6.64 14.73 19.40
N THR A 34 7.21 13.56 19.58
CA THR A 34 6.53 12.30 19.33
C THR A 34 5.15 12.44 19.96
N ALA A 35 4.13 12.60 19.12
CA ALA A 35 2.78 12.35 19.57
C ALA A 35 2.81 10.91 20.08
N ASP A 36 2.43 10.75 21.34
CA ASP A 36 2.17 9.47 21.97
C ASP A 36 1.52 8.52 20.95
N PRO A 37 2.05 7.31 20.69
CA PRO A 37 1.31 6.37 19.86
C PRO A 37 0.00 6.11 20.60
N ALA A 38 -1.09 6.66 20.06
CA ALA A 38 -2.44 6.42 20.56
C ALA A 38 -2.61 4.90 20.80
N PRO A 39 -3.32 4.48 21.86
CA PRO A 39 -3.56 3.07 22.09
C PRO A 39 -4.11 2.46 20.80
N ALA A 40 -3.46 1.40 20.31
CA ALA A 40 -3.90 0.70 19.12
C ALA A 40 -5.38 0.36 19.30
N GLU A 41 -6.23 0.95 18.45
CA GLU A 41 -7.62 0.52 18.30
C GLU A 41 -7.60 -1.00 18.13
N PRO A 42 -8.53 -1.77 18.72
CA PRO A 42 -8.59 -3.19 18.44
C PRO A 42 -8.74 -3.36 16.92
N GLU A 43 -7.71 -3.90 16.27
CA GLU A 43 -7.69 -4.21 14.84
C GLU A 43 -8.61 -5.40 14.56
N GLY A 44 -9.91 -5.20 14.78
CA GLY A 44 -10.98 -6.13 14.48
C GLY A 44 -11.89 -5.50 13.44
N GLY A 45 -11.55 -5.70 12.17
CA GLY A 45 -12.46 -5.39 11.07
C GLY A 45 -13.77 -6.15 11.26
N GLU A 46 -14.89 -5.51 10.92
CA GLU A 46 -16.22 -6.09 11.00
C GLU A 46 -16.22 -7.54 10.51
N SER A 47 -16.60 -8.49 11.38
CA SER A 47 -16.81 -9.88 10.97
C SER A 47 -17.65 -9.86 9.71
N ALA A 48 -17.11 -10.39 8.62
CA ALA A 48 -17.70 -10.19 7.31
C ALA A 48 -19.18 -10.61 7.38
N CYS A 49 -20.12 -9.66 7.30
CA CYS A 49 -21.54 -9.94 7.56
C CYS A 49 -22.15 -11.02 6.63
N TRP A 50 -21.40 -11.40 5.58
CA TRP A 50 -21.71 -12.46 4.65
C TRP A 50 -21.24 -13.86 5.08
N LEU A 51 -20.34 -13.99 6.07
CA LEU A 51 -19.86 -15.29 6.57
C LEU A 51 -21.00 -16.14 7.15
N ASP A 52 -22.00 -15.50 7.76
CA ASP A 52 -23.21 -16.19 8.27
C ASP A 52 -24.06 -16.84 7.16
N ARG A 53 -23.82 -16.46 5.91
CA ARG A 53 -24.48 -17.04 4.73
C ARG A 53 -23.69 -18.18 4.10
N VAL A 54 -22.45 -18.43 4.53
CA VAL A 54 -21.61 -19.46 3.92
C VAL A 54 -21.80 -20.79 4.63
N CYS A 55 -22.05 -21.86 3.87
CA CYS A 55 -22.03 -23.22 4.41
C CYS A 55 -20.59 -23.67 4.71
N ALA A 56 -20.32 -24.08 5.95
CA ALA A 56 -19.01 -24.56 6.38
C ALA A 56 -18.56 -25.84 5.65
N ASP A 57 -19.51 -26.66 5.19
CA ASP A 57 -19.24 -27.96 4.59
C ASP A 57 -18.87 -27.87 3.09
N CYS A 58 -19.59 -27.04 2.33
CA CYS A 58 -19.42 -26.94 0.86
C CYS A 58 -19.06 -25.55 0.33
N GLY A 59 -18.98 -24.52 1.19
CA GLY A 59 -18.64 -23.15 0.81
C GLY A 59 -19.71 -22.40 0.02
N ALA A 60 -20.92 -22.96 -0.12
CA ALA A 60 -22.02 -22.29 -0.83
C ALA A 60 -22.52 -21.07 -0.06
N ILE A 61 -22.77 -19.97 -0.78
CA ILE A 61 -23.43 -18.78 -0.23
C ILE A 61 -24.94 -18.97 -0.34
N GLN A 62 -25.62 -18.85 0.79
CA GLN A 62 -27.07 -18.93 0.91
C GLN A 62 -27.71 -17.54 0.73
N ASP A 63 -28.87 -17.49 0.07
CA ASP A 63 -29.64 -16.25 -0.09
C ASP A 63 -30.14 -15.66 1.24
N THR A 64 -30.46 -16.54 2.19
CA THR A 64 -30.99 -16.16 3.50
C THR A 64 -30.04 -16.60 4.61
N ALA A 65 -29.70 -15.68 5.50
CA ALA A 65 -29.09 -15.97 6.79
C ALA A 65 -30.06 -15.55 7.92
N PRO A 66 -30.19 -16.35 9.00
CA PRO A 66 -29.64 -17.69 9.16
C PRO A 66 -30.38 -18.76 8.33
N PHE A 67 -29.70 -19.84 7.94
CA PHE A 67 -30.30 -21.01 7.26
C PHE A 67 -30.25 -22.26 8.15
N ALA A 68 -31.26 -23.14 8.10
CA ALA A 68 -31.22 -24.40 8.88
C ALA A 68 -30.46 -25.52 8.16
N ARG A 69 -30.51 -25.54 6.81
CA ARG A 69 -29.80 -26.48 5.95
C ARG A 69 -29.30 -25.78 4.68
N CYS A 70 -28.15 -26.20 4.18
CA CYS A 70 -27.60 -25.69 2.93
C CYS A 70 -28.47 -26.15 1.75
N ALA A 71 -28.90 -25.23 0.90
CA ALA A 71 -29.68 -25.52 -0.31
C ALA A 71 -28.87 -26.30 -1.37
N ARG A 72 -27.53 -26.30 -1.28
CA ARG A 72 -26.64 -26.99 -2.23
C ARG A 72 -26.32 -28.42 -1.80
N CYS A 73 -25.86 -28.63 -0.58
CA CYS A 73 -25.39 -29.95 -0.10
C CYS A 73 -26.32 -30.61 0.93
N GLY A 74 -27.30 -29.89 1.49
CA GLY A 74 -28.21 -30.42 2.51
C GLY A 74 -27.65 -30.50 3.93
N ALA A 75 -26.38 -30.15 4.14
CA ALA A 75 -25.75 -30.13 5.47
C ALA A 75 -26.48 -29.16 6.43
N PRO A 76 -26.54 -29.48 7.74
CA PRO A 76 -27.05 -28.55 8.76
C PRO A 76 -26.16 -27.31 8.88
N ARG A 77 -26.67 -26.26 9.55
CA ARG A 77 -25.89 -25.08 9.92
C ARG A 77 -25.13 -25.36 11.22
N GLU A 78 -23.86 -25.69 11.11
CA GLU A 78 -22.89 -25.80 12.22
C GLU A 78 -21.52 -25.25 11.81
#